data_AF-A0A5B0X655-F1
#
_entry.id   AF-A0A5B0X655-F1
#
_cell.length_a   1.000
_cell.length_b   1.000
_cell.length_c   1.000
_cell.angle_alpha   90.00
_cell.angle_beta   90.00
_cell.angle_gamma   90.00
#
_symmetry.space_group_name_H-M   'P 1'
#
loop_
_entity.id
_entity.type
_entity.pdbx_description
1 polymer ?
#
loop_
_entity_poly.entity_id
_entity_poly.type
_entity_poly.pdbx_seq_one_letter_code
_entity_poly.pdbx_strand_id
1 'polypeptide(L)' 'MNRVPVSSSNLHSVGYNQATKTLEIAFRY' A
#
# COMPACT_ATOMS: atom_id res chain seq x y z
N MET A 1 3.52 7.76 6.91
CA MET A 1 2.75 6.51 6.78
C MET A 1 3.71 5.37 6.61
N ASN A 2 3.47 4.24 7.26
CA ASN A 2 4.16 2.99 6.97
C ASN A 2 3.22 2.10 6.16
N ARG A 3 3.62 1.69 4.95
CA ARG A 3 2.85 0.72 4.15
C ARG A 3 2.92 -0.65 4.82
N VAL A 4 1.83 -1.40 4.78
CA VAL A 4 1.74 -2.75 5.34
C VAL A 4 1.98 -3.76 4.21
N PRO A 5 2.91 -4.71 4.37
CA PRO A 5 3.10 -5.80 3.42
C PRO A 5 1.82 -6.65 3.30
N VAL A 6 1.52 -7.12 2.10
CA VAL A 6 0.32 -7.94 1.84
C VAL A 6 0.67 -9.18 1.05
N SER A 7 -0.08 -10.27 1.28
CA SER A 7 -0.04 -11.43 0.41
C SER A 7 -1.00 -11.20 -0.76
N SER A 8 -0.44 -10.91 -1.93
CA SER A 8 -1.18 -10.65 -3.18
C SER A 8 -0.33 -11.10 -4.36
N SER A 9 -0.95 -11.56 -5.45
CA SER A 9 -0.23 -11.94 -6.68
C SER A 9 0.46 -10.76 -7.37
N ASN A 10 -0.03 -9.53 -7.17
CA ASN A 10 0.43 -8.34 -7.89
C ASN A 10 0.92 -7.21 -6.95
N LEU A 11 0.47 -7.19 -5.69
CA LEU A 11 0.87 -6.15 -4.74
C LEU A 11 1.98 -6.62 -3.80
N HIS A 12 2.88 -5.69 -3.45
CA HIS A 12 3.90 -5.86 -2.43
C HIS A 12 3.45 -5.28 -1.08
N SER A 13 2.88 -4.07 -1.09
CA SER A 13 2.41 -3.39 0.14
C SER A 13 1.37 -2.32 -0.16
N VAL A 14 0.50 -2.03 0.81
CA VAL A 14 -0.56 -1.00 0.72
C VAL A 14 -0.52 -0.10 1.95
N GLY A 15 -0.84 1.18 1.81
CA GLY A 15 -1.01 2.09 2.94
C GLY A 15 -2.11 3.13 2.70
N TYR A 16 -2.88 3.46 3.75
CA TYR A 16 -3.92 4.49 3.70
C TYR A 16 -3.67 5.66 4.67
N ASN A 17 -3.64 6.89 4.14
CA ASN A 17 -3.32 8.10 4.90
C ASN A 17 -4.63 8.81 5.19
N GLN A 18 -5.09 8.74 6.44
CA GLN A 18 -6.37 9.33 6.81
C GLN A 18 -6.38 10.87 6.76
N ALA A 19 -5.22 11.52 6.99
CA ALA A 19 -5.11 12.98 7.00
C ALA A 19 -5.21 13.57 5.58
N THR A 20 -4.56 12.93 4.61
CA THR A 20 -4.55 13.38 3.21
C THR A 20 -5.55 12.65 2.32
N LYS A 21 -6.29 11.67 2.87
CA LYS A 21 -7.21 10.78 2.14
C LYS A 21 -6.53 10.07 0.97
N THR A 22 -5.25 9.75 1.10
CA THR A 22 -4.45 9.14 0.03
C THR A 22 -4.29 7.64 0.25
N LEU A 23 -4.50 6.86 -0.81
CA LEU A 23 -4.17 5.44 -0.86
C LEU A 23 -2.89 5.24 -1.66
N GLU A 24 -1.91 4.58 -1.06
CA GLU A 24 -0.64 4.25 -1.69
C GLU A 24 -0.53 2.74 -1.93
N ILE A 25 -0.14 2.37 -3.15
CA ILE A 25 -0.04 0.98 -3.60
C ILE A 25 1.36 0.75 -4.16
N ALA A 26 2.04 -0.28 -3.66
CA ALA A 26 3.27 -0.80 -4.25
C ALA A 26 2.96 -2.09 -5.01
N PHE A 27 3.20 -2.07 -6.32
CA PHE A 27 3.10 -3.25 -7.19
C PHE A 27 4.41 -4.06 -7.13
N ARG A 28 4.34 -5.33 -7.53
CA ARG A 28 5.52 -6.18 -7.75
C ARG A 28 6.23 -5.75 -9.04
N TYR A 29 7.57 -5.87 -9.05
CA TYR A 29 8.40 -5.70 -10.26
C TYR A 29 8.44 -6.99 -11.07
#